data_AF-A0AAQ4FBQ3-F1
#
_entry.id   AF-A0AAQ4FBQ3-F1
#
_cell.length_a   1.000
_cell.length_b   1.000
_cell.length_c   1.000
_cell.angle_alpha   90.00
_cell.angle_beta   90.00
_cell.angle_gamma   90.00
#
_symmetry.space_group_name_H-M   'P 1'
#
loop_
_entity.id
_entity.type
_entity.pdbx_description
1 polymer ?
#
loop_
_entity_poly.entity_id
_entity_poly.type
_entity_poly.pdbx_seq_one_letter_code
_entity_poly.pdbx_strand_id
1 'polypeptide(L)'
;MNVPEGTPMETTLSAVELARCLPPGKLRQEYLVLLELVGHGRFQHKLLFCAHLSLAMVLFHYWSAHVLTQPVDHWCKPPALFAHLTREQWLNVSIPVVEDGQGNRHHSRCTMYDLATIVFNGSRVEVPCDGWDYDLPDDTHTLISKWDLVCDREQYLLQTFAYYTVSGVLVPPLLGQMADRVGRRPVVFTALLVAMGSVFVATAADSFTTFVLANLLIAISGEAVHIMTSILLFE
;
A
#
# COMPACT_ATOMS: atom_id res chain seq x y z
N MET A 1 -71.45 -3.32 20.04
CA MET A 1 -71.15 -1.92 19.62
C MET A 1 -70.46 -1.24 20.79
N ASN A 2 -69.24 -0.73 20.76
CA ASN A 2 -68.09 -0.84 19.87
C ASN A 2 -66.88 -0.66 20.80
N VAL A 3 -65.92 -1.60 20.76
CA VAL A 3 -64.56 -1.39 21.27
C VAL A 3 -63.84 -0.61 20.16
N PRO A 4 -63.25 0.57 20.41
CA PRO A 4 -62.41 1.19 19.40
C PRO A 4 -61.11 0.40 19.29
N GLU A 5 -60.89 -0.12 18.08
CA GLU A 5 -59.69 -0.81 17.63
C GLU A 5 -58.43 0.03 17.85
N GLY A 6 -57.35 -0.67 18.20
CA GLY A 6 -56.04 -0.10 18.39
C GLY A 6 -55.47 0.47 17.10
N THR A 7 -54.90 1.67 17.21
CA THR A 7 -53.84 2.12 16.32
C THR A 7 -52.50 1.63 16.87
N PRO A 8 -51.65 0.97 16.07
CA PRO A 8 -50.29 0.70 16.49
C PRO A 8 -49.55 2.04 16.56
N MET A 9 -49.22 2.46 17.77
CA MET A 9 -48.32 3.59 18.01
C MET A 9 -46.95 3.15 17.51
N GLU A 10 -46.58 3.55 16.29
CA GLU A 10 -45.18 3.57 15.84
C GLU A 10 -44.41 4.61 16.66
N THR A 11 -44.18 4.31 17.94
CA THR A 11 -43.16 4.97 18.75
C THR A 11 -41.85 4.24 18.53
N THR A 12 -41.16 4.57 17.44
CA THR A 12 -39.70 4.43 17.42
C THR A 12 -39.14 5.48 18.37
N LEU A 13 -39.24 5.23 19.68
CA LEU A 13 -38.58 6.03 20.69
C LEU A 13 -37.08 6.01 20.34
N SER A 14 -36.50 7.17 20.08
CA SER A 14 -35.09 7.22 19.67
C SER A 14 -34.23 6.68 20.81
N ALA A 15 -33.15 5.96 20.53
CA ALA A 15 -32.30 5.43 21.61
C ALA A 15 -31.73 6.53 22.53
N VAL A 16 -31.69 7.78 22.05
CA VAL A 16 -31.40 8.99 22.84
C VAL A 16 -32.47 9.24 23.91
N GLU A 17 -33.76 9.07 23.58
CA GLU A 17 -34.86 9.17 24.55
C GLU A 17 -34.82 8.01 25.55
N LEU A 18 -34.47 6.80 25.11
CA LEU A 18 -34.28 5.64 26.00
C LEU A 18 -33.09 5.87 26.97
N ALA A 19 -32.01 6.49 26.49
CA ALA A 19 -30.84 6.86 27.30
C ALA A 19 -31.15 7.95 28.33
N ARG A 20 -32.06 8.90 28.01
CA ARG A 20 -32.56 9.89 28.97
C ARG A 20 -33.45 9.28 30.06
N CYS A 21 -33.83 8.01 29.96
CA CYS A 21 -34.56 7.29 31.01
C CYS A 21 -33.65 6.55 32.01
N LEU A 22 -32.35 6.37 31.74
CA LEU A 22 -31.42 5.75 32.72
C LEU A 22 -31.30 6.61 33.99
N PRO A 23 -31.04 6.09 35.20
CA PRO A 23 -30.73 6.95 36.35
C PRO A 23 -29.48 7.83 36.09
N PRO A 24 -29.41 9.07 36.61
CA PRO A 24 -28.24 9.92 36.45
C PRO A 24 -27.02 9.27 37.11
N GLY A 25 -25.94 9.09 36.34
CA GLY A 25 -24.72 8.43 36.77
C GLY A 25 -23.75 8.20 35.61
N LYS A 26 -22.56 7.67 35.92
CA LYS A 26 -21.46 7.48 34.95
C LYS A 26 -21.90 6.67 33.72
N LEU A 27 -22.73 5.65 33.92
CA LEU A 27 -23.27 4.78 32.86
C LEU A 27 -24.19 5.53 31.88
N ARG A 28 -25.04 6.45 32.35
CA ARG A 28 -25.91 7.28 31.50
C ARG A 28 -25.07 8.21 30.64
N GLN A 29 -24.01 8.77 31.23
CA GLN A 29 -23.12 9.72 30.56
C GLN A 29 -22.30 9.01 29.47
N GLU A 30 -21.73 7.86 29.79
CA GLU A 30 -21.03 7.01 28.81
C GLU A 30 -21.95 6.58 27.67
N TYR A 31 -23.19 6.16 27.98
CA TYR A 31 -24.16 5.71 26.97
C TYR A 31 -24.69 6.85 26.08
N LEU A 32 -24.92 8.04 26.64
CA LEU A 32 -25.29 9.23 25.86
C LEU A 32 -24.15 9.68 24.94
N VAL A 33 -22.91 9.69 25.44
CA VAL A 33 -21.72 9.98 24.63
C VAL A 33 -21.57 8.94 23.51
N LEU A 34 -21.79 7.66 23.80
CA LEU A 34 -21.76 6.60 22.78
C LEU A 34 -22.86 6.76 21.73
N LEU A 35 -24.06 7.15 22.14
CA LEU A 35 -25.17 7.43 21.23
C LEU A 35 -24.94 8.68 20.38
N GLU A 36 -24.22 9.66 20.90
CA GLU A 36 -23.86 10.89 20.19
C GLU A 36 -22.66 10.65 19.23
N LEU A 37 -21.69 9.80 19.60
CA LEU A 37 -20.55 9.43 18.76
C LEU A 37 -20.90 8.40 17.66
N VAL A 38 -21.66 7.36 17.99
CA VAL A 38 -21.97 6.26 17.05
C VAL A 38 -23.28 6.51 16.32
N GLY A 39 -24.22 7.19 16.98
CA GLY A 39 -25.55 7.38 16.43
C GLY A 39 -26.38 6.10 16.40
N HIS A 40 -27.71 6.23 16.41
CA HIS A 40 -28.62 5.08 16.38
C HIS A 40 -29.35 4.92 15.02
N GLY A 41 -28.98 5.73 14.03
CA GLY A 41 -29.59 5.69 12.70
C GLY A 41 -29.02 4.59 11.80
N ARG A 42 -29.88 3.98 10.96
CA ARG A 42 -29.45 3.10 9.85
C ARG A 42 -28.50 3.79 8.88
N PHE A 43 -28.64 5.10 8.70
CA PHE A 43 -27.75 5.91 7.87
C PHE A 43 -26.36 6.07 8.51
N GLN A 44 -26.30 6.35 9.81
CA GLN A 44 -25.05 6.49 10.56
C GLN A 44 -24.24 5.18 10.57
N HIS A 45 -24.89 4.03 10.78
CA HIS A 45 -24.21 2.73 10.70
C HIS A 45 -23.64 2.44 9.31
N LYS A 46 -24.36 2.80 8.24
CA LYS A 46 -23.85 2.66 6.86
C LYS A 46 -22.63 3.56 6.64
N LEU A 47 -22.68 4.80 7.10
CA LEU A 47 -21.58 5.75 6.97
C LEU A 47 -20.34 5.31 7.77
N LEU A 48 -20.55 4.79 8.98
CA LEU A 48 -19.48 4.26 9.83
C LEU A 48 -18.80 3.05 9.19
N PHE A 49 -19.60 2.13 8.65
CA PHE A 49 -19.09 1.00 7.87
C PHE A 49 -18.28 1.47 6.66
N CYS A 50 -18.77 2.45 5.90
CA CYS A 50 -18.03 3.03 4.78
C CYS A 50 -16.70 3.66 5.23
N ALA A 51 -16.69 4.38 6.35
CA ALA A 51 -15.48 5.00 6.89
C ALA A 51 -14.45 3.93 7.30
N HIS A 52 -14.87 2.88 8.00
CA HIS A 52 -13.99 1.78 8.38
C HIS A 52 -13.51 0.97 7.18
N LEU A 53 -14.37 0.74 6.19
CA LEU A 53 -13.98 0.09 4.94
C LEU A 53 -12.92 0.92 4.19
N SER A 54 -13.10 2.25 4.11
CA SER A 54 -12.12 3.13 3.48
C SER A 54 -10.76 3.11 4.20
N LEU A 55 -10.76 3.14 5.54
CA LEU A 55 -9.55 3.03 6.34
C LEU A 55 -8.86 1.68 6.11
N ALA A 56 -9.63 0.59 6.12
CA ALA A 56 -9.11 -0.73 5.84
C ALA A 56 -8.47 -0.78 4.45
N MET A 57 -9.12 -0.24 3.42
CA MET A 57 -8.55 -0.20 2.05
C MET A 57 -7.24 0.57 1.99
N VAL A 58 -7.14 1.72 2.66
CA VAL A 58 -5.89 2.51 2.75
C VAL A 58 -4.78 1.69 3.43
N LEU A 59 -5.07 1.09 4.58
CA LEU A 59 -4.11 0.26 5.32
C LEU A 59 -3.67 -0.96 4.50
N PHE A 60 -4.61 -1.64 3.84
CA PHE A 60 -4.30 -2.77 2.95
C PHE A 60 -3.44 -2.35 1.77
N HIS A 61 -3.66 -1.16 1.20
CA HIS A 61 -2.82 -0.64 0.12
C HIS A 61 -1.37 -0.46 0.59
N TYR A 62 -1.16 0.24 1.72
CA TYR A 62 0.19 0.38 2.31
C TYR A 62 0.82 -0.96 2.65
N TRP A 63 0.06 -1.88 3.26
CA TRP A 63 0.57 -3.18 3.64
C TRP A 63 0.93 -4.04 2.42
N SER A 64 0.13 -3.98 1.35
CA SER A 64 0.40 -4.70 0.11
C SER A 64 1.72 -4.28 -0.54
N ALA A 65 2.09 -2.99 -0.45
CA ALA A 65 3.37 -2.52 -0.95
C ALA A 65 4.54 -3.21 -0.24
N HIS A 66 4.46 -3.38 1.08
CA HIS A 66 5.48 -4.12 1.85
C HIS A 66 5.55 -5.61 1.50
N VAL A 67 4.40 -6.25 1.29
CA VAL A 67 4.33 -7.67 0.91
C VAL A 67 4.91 -7.90 -0.49
N LEU A 68 4.67 -6.98 -1.42
CA LEU A 68 5.14 -7.11 -2.81
C LEU A 68 6.64 -6.77 -2.97
N THR A 69 7.23 -6.04 -2.02
CA THR A 69 8.67 -5.69 -2.00
C THR A 69 9.50 -6.63 -1.13
N GLN A 70 9.15 -7.90 -1.05
CA GLN A 70 9.96 -8.86 -0.31
C GLN A 70 11.37 -8.95 -0.92
N PRO A 71 12.44 -8.92 -0.08
CA PRO A 71 13.80 -9.07 -0.57
C PRO A 71 13.97 -10.46 -1.16
N VAL A 72 14.64 -10.51 -2.30
CA VAL A 72 14.91 -11.74 -3.04
C VAL A 72 16.41 -11.82 -3.27
N ASP A 73 16.98 -13.01 -3.08
CA ASP A 73 18.37 -13.26 -3.41
C ASP A 73 18.55 -13.20 -4.94
N HIS A 74 19.63 -12.56 -5.35
CA HIS A 74 19.89 -12.21 -6.74
C HIS A 74 21.39 -12.20 -7.03
N TRP A 75 21.71 -12.45 -8.30
CA TRP A 75 23.07 -12.45 -8.82
C TRP A 75 23.10 -11.93 -10.26
N CYS A 76 24.28 -11.69 -10.81
CA CYS A 76 24.40 -11.24 -12.19
C CYS A 76 23.93 -12.33 -13.17
N LYS A 77 23.11 -11.94 -14.16
CA LYS A 77 22.62 -12.83 -15.21
C LYS A 77 23.74 -13.26 -16.18
N PRO A 78 23.82 -14.53 -16.59
CA PRO A 78 24.81 -14.97 -17.57
C PRO A 78 24.60 -14.29 -18.93
N PRO A 79 25.67 -13.79 -19.59
CA PRO A 79 25.60 -13.36 -20.97
C PRO A 79 25.17 -14.50 -21.90
N ALA A 80 24.63 -14.18 -23.07
CA ALA A 80 24.12 -15.18 -24.02
C ALA A 80 25.15 -16.27 -24.39
N LEU A 81 26.45 -15.94 -24.40
CA LEU A 81 27.54 -16.89 -24.66
C LEU A 81 27.66 -17.98 -23.57
N PHE A 82 27.30 -17.66 -22.33
CA PHE A 82 27.41 -18.52 -21.15
C PHE A 82 26.04 -19.06 -20.67
N ALA A 83 24.98 -18.86 -21.45
CA ALA A 83 23.63 -19.34 -21.14
C ALA A 83 23.51 -20.88 -21.08
N HIS A 84 24.51 -21.61 -21.57
CA HIS A 84 24.58 -23.08 -21.50
C HIS A 84 25.04 -23.61 -20.14
N LEU A 85 25.62 -22.77 -19.28
CA LEU A 85 26.08 -23.16 -17.96
C LEU A 85 24.91 -23.29 -16.99
N THR A 86 25.02 -24.22 -16.05
CA THR A 86 24.07 -24.26 -14.93
C THR A 86 24.28 -23.06 -14.01
N ARG A 87 23.24 -22.68 -13.25
CA ARG A 87 23.32 -21.57 -12.29
C ARG A 87 24.51 -21.72 -11.34
N GLU A 88 24.72 -22.91 -10.77
CA GLU A 88 25.85 -23.18 -9.86
C GLU A 88 27.21 -23.04 -10.53
N GLN A 89 27.35 -23.50 -11.78
CA GLN A 89 28.59 -23.36 -12.54
C GLN A 89 28.88 -21.89 -12.85
N TRP A 90 27.85 -21.15 -13.25
CA TRP A 90 27.95 -19.72 -13.53
C TRP A 90 28.36 -18.94 -12.28
N LEU A 91 27.68 -19.16 -11.14
CA LEU A 91 27.99 -18.49 -9.88
C LEU A 91 29.45 -18.72 -9.46
N ASN A 92 29.93 -19.96 -9.53
CA ASN A 92 31.29 -20.32 -9.13
C ASN A 92 32.39 -19.70 -10.01
N VAL A 93 32.12 -19.46 -11.29
CA VAL A 93 33.12 -18.94 -12.23
C VAL A 93 33.09 -17.41 -12.29
N SER A 94 31.89 -16.82 -12.25
CA SER A 94 31.70 -15.40 -12.56
C SER A 94 31.53 -14.51 -11.34
N ILE A 95 31.05 -15.04 -10.19
CA ILE A 95 30.68 -14.18 -9.07
C ILE A 95 31.75 -14.25 -7.96
N PRO A 96 32.31 -13.10 -7.52
CA PRO A 96 33.27 -13.07 -6.43
C PRO A 96 32.68 -13.58 -5.12
N VAL A 97 33.49 -14.28 -4.33
CA VAL A 97 33.12 -14.73 -2.98
C VAL A 97 33.57 -13.66 -2.00
N VAL A 98 32.62 -13.08 -1.29
CA VAL A 98 32.81 -12.03 -0.29
C VAL A 98 32.62 -12.64 1.10
N GLU A 99 33.45 -12.21 2.04
CA GLU A 99 33.29 -12.54 3.46
C GLU A 99 32.45 -11.45 4.13
N ASP A 100 31.38 -11.85 4.81
CA ASP A 100 30.59 -10.91 5.61
C ASP A 100 31.36 -10.50 6.89
N GLY A 101 30.82 -9.52 7.63
CA GLY A 101 31.41 -9.09 8.91
C GLY A 101 31.41 -10.15 10.01
N GLN A 102 30.80 -11.32 9.78
CA GLN A 102 30.75 -12.47 10.69
C GLN A 102 31.68 -13.61 10.24
N GLY A 103 32.40 -13.45 9.12
CA GLY A 103 33.30 -14.46 8.55
C GLY A 103 32.61 -15.51 7.67
N ASN A 104 31.31 -15.36 7.37
CA ASN A 104 30.63 -16.26 6.43
C ASN A 104 30.95 -15.86 4.98
N ARG A 105 31.37 -16.84 4.20
CA ARG A 105 31.63 -16.70 2.77
C ARG A 105 30.34 -16.87 1.98
N HIS A 106 30.04 -15.88 1.14
CA HIS A 106 28.90 -15.95 0.23
C HIS A 106 29.26 -15.28 -1.10
N HIS A 107 28.49 -15.57 -2.15
CA HIS A 107 28.67 -14.90 -3.45
C HIS A 107 28.19 -13.44 -3.38
N SER A 108 28.96 -12.53 -3.98
CA SER A 108 28.55 -11.13 -4.16
C SER A 108 27.20 -11.05 -4.88
N ARG A 109 26.34 -10.15 -4.42
CA ARG A 109 24.99 -9.97 -5.00
C ARG A 109 24.99 -8.96 -6.14
N CYS A 110 25.94 -8.02 -6.15
CA CYS A 110 25.93 -6.82 -6.99
C CYS A 110 27.08 -6.71 -8.00
N THR A 111 28.11 -7.56 -7.86
CA THR A 111 29.31 -7.52 -8.71
C THR A 111 29.59 -8.89 -9.31
N MET A 112 30.20 -8.90 -10.49
CA MET A 112 30.77 -10.08 -11.14
C MET A 112 32.20 -9.79 -11.59
N TYR A 113 32.96 -10.83 -11.88
CA TYR A 113 34.23 -10.68 -12.55
C TYR A 113 34.04 -10.37 -14.04
N ASP A 114 34.88 -9.48 -14.56
CA ASP A 114 34.95 -9.21 -15.98
C ASP A 114 35.51 -10.43 -16.72
N LEU A 115 34.62 -11.14 -17.40
CA LEU A 115 34.93 -12.33 -18.19
C LEU A 115 35.97 -12.07 -19.26
N ALA A 116 36.03 -10.87 -19.84
CA ALA A 116 37.05 -10.55 -20.83
C ALA A 116 38.44 -10.58 -20.17
N THR A 117 38.60 -9.92 -19.02
CA THR A 117 39.88 -9.90 -18.30
C THR A 117 40.30 -11.28 -17.79
N ILE A 118 39.34 -12.12 -17.38
CA ILE A 118 39.60 -13.51 -17.00
C ILE A 118 40.16 -14.29 -18.18
N VAL A 119 39.53 -14.19 -19.36
CA VAL A 119 39.94 -14.98 -20.54
C VAL A 119 41.27 -14.48 -21.12
N PHE A 120 41.47 -13.17 -21.18
CA PHE A 120 42.68 -12.59 -21.81
C PHE A 120 43.91 -12.68 -20.92
N ASN A 121 43.80 -12.36 -19.63
CA ASN A 121 44.94 -12.18 -18.73
C ASN A 121 44.86 -13.02 -17.45
N GLY A 122 43.78 -13.77 -17.22
CA GLY A 122 43.55 -14.47 -15.95
C GLY A 122 43.33 -13.55 -14.75
N SER A 123 43.18 -12.24 -14.99
CA SER A 123 42.94 -11.26 -13.94
C SER A 123 41.49 -11.30 -13.52
N ARG A 124 41.24 -11.14 -12.22
CA ARG A 124 39.90 -11.11 -11.62
C ARG A 124 39.57 -9.67 -11.25
N VAL A 125 39.08 -8.92 -12.24
CA VAL A 125 38.62 -7.54 -12.03
C VAL A 125 37.11 -7.58 -11.79
N GLU A 126 36.65 -6.92 -10.74
CA GLU A 126 35.21 -6.83 -10.43
C GLU A 126 34.55 -5.69 -11.20
N VAL A 127 33.36 -5.95 -11.73
CA VAL A 127 32.51 -5.02 -12.47
C VAL A 127 31.05 -5.14 -12.00
N PRO A 128 30.24 -4.07 -12.11
CA PRO A 128 28.81 -4.14 -11.79
C PRO A 128 28.06 -5.07 -12.74
N CYS A 129 26.95 -5.65 -12.28
CA CYS A 129 26.07 -6.47 -13.13
C CYS A 129 25.32 -5.61 -14.15
N ASP A 130 25.21 -6.09 -15.40
CA ASP A 130 24.33 -5.49 -16.42
C ASP A 130 22.88 -5.99 -16.36
N GLY A 131 22.64 -7.10 -15.65
CA GLY A 131 21.32 -7.69 -15.49
C GLY A 131 21.31 -8.75 -14.39
N TRP A 132 20.11 -9.19 -14.00
CA TRP A 132 19.90 -9.96 -12.77
C TRP A 132 19.23 -11.30 -13.04
N ASP A 133 19.65 -12.31 -12.28
CA ASP A 133 18.98 -13.59 -12.12
C ASP A 133 18.54 -13.70 -10.65
N TYR A 134 17.28 -14.08 -10.42
CA TYR A 134 16.64 -14.07 -9.10
C TYR A 134 16.37 -15.50 -8.63
N ASP A 135 16.51 -15.74 -7.32
CA ASP A 135 16.12 -17.02 -6.73
C ASP A 135 14.61 -17.10 -6.47
N LEU A 136 13.86 -17.13 -7.57
CA LEU A 136 12.40 -17.25 -7.58
C LEU A 136 11.99 -18.42 -8.47
N PRO A 137 10.85 -19.08 -8.18
CA PRO A 137 10.21 -19.98 -9.13
C PRO A 137 9.90 -19.25 -10.45
N ASP A 138 9.99 -19.96 -11.58
CA ASP A 138 9.89 -19.38 -12.94
C ASP A 138 8.61 -18.55 -13.19
N ASP A 139 7.52 -18.82 -12.47
CA ASP A 139 6.22 -18.13 -12.59
C ASP A 139 5.97 -17.07 -11.50
N THR A 140 6.95 -16.76 -10.65
CA THR A 140 6.78 -15.83 -9.53
C THR A 140 7.64 -14.58 -9.71
N HIS A 141 7.02 -13.42 -9.57
CA HIS A 141 7.71 -12.13 -9.62
C HIS A 141 7.33 -11.29 -8.40
N THR A 142 8.34 -10.69 -7.78
CA THR A 142 8.18 -9.61 -6.80
C THR A 142 8.33 -8.25 -7.48
N LEU A 143 7.90 -7.17 -6.80
CA LEU A 143 8.11 -5.79 -7.26
C LEU A 143 9.59 -5.53 -7.54
N ILE A 144 10.47 -6.11 -6.74
CA ILE A 144 11.92 -5.97 -6.87
C ILE A 144 12.40 -6.63 -8.16
N SER A 145 12.03 -7.89 -8.40
CA SER A 145 12.46 -8.65 -9.59
C SER A 145 11.84 -8.14 -10.89
N LYS A 146 10.67 -7.50 -10.85
CA LYS A 146 9.99 -6.99 -12.04
C LYS A 146 10.69 -5.76 -12.63
N TRP A 147 11.29 -4.91 -11.80
CA TRP A 147 11.91 -3.64 -12.20
C TRP A 147 13.38 -3.52 -11.80
N ASP A 148 14.03 -4.63 -11.46
CA ASP A 148 15.44 -4.71 -11.12
C ASP A 148 15.86 -3.72 -10.01
N LEU A 149 15.08 -3.67 -8.92
CA LEU A 149 15.26 -2.69 -7.83
C LEU A 149 16.26 -3.17 -6.77
N VAL A 150 17.44 -3.57 -7.23
CA VAL A 150 18.53 -4.09 -6.40
C VAL A 150 19.80 -3.24 -6.55
N CYS A 151 20.74 -3.38 -5.62
CA CYS A 151 22.05 -2.71 -5.64
C CYS A 151 21.89 -1.20 -5.82
N ASP A 152 22.45 -0.59 -6.87
CA ASP A 152 22.35 0.86 -7.13
C ASP A 152 20.90 1.40 -7.19
N ARG A 153 19.94 0.54 -7.49
CA ARG A 153 18.52 0.86 -7.64
C ARG A 153 17.67 0.58 -6.40
N GLU A 154 18.24 0.03 -5.33
CA GLU A 154 17.50 -0.28 -4.10
C GLU A 154 16.87 0.97 -3.46
N GLN A 155 17.56 2.12 -3.58
CA GLN A 155 17.13 3.41 -3.05
C GLN A 155 15.78 3.88 -3.60
N TYR A 156 15.38 3.44 -4.80
CA TYR A 156 14.11 3.83 -5.40
C TYR A 156 12.91 3.27 -4.61
N LEU A 157 13.06 2.12 -3.95
CA LEU A 157 12.04 1.58 -3.06
C LEU A 157 11.84 2.47 -1.85
N LEU A 158 12.94 2.87 -1.20
CA LEU A 158 12.90 3.77 -0.06
C LEU A 158 12.29 5.13 -0.42
N GLN A 159 12.67 5.68 -1.57
CA GLN A 159 12.09 6.93 -2.10
C GLN A 159 10.59 6.80 -2.33
N THR A 160 10.14 5.68 -2.89
CA THR A 160 8.71 5.41 -3.12
C THR A 160 7.92 5.40 -1.81
N PHE A 161 8.41 4.68 -0.78
CA PHE A 161 7.77 4.68 0.54
C PHE A 161 7.76 6.07 1.19
N ALA A 162 8.84 6.83 1.02
CA ALA A 162 8.92 8.21 1.49
C ALA A 162 7.87 9.08 0.79
N TYR A 163 7.73 8.99 -0.53
CA TYR A 163 6.71 9.75 -1.26
C TYR A 163 5.29 9.44 -0.81
N TYR A 164 4.96 8.16 -0.60
CA TYR A 164 3.64 7.80 -0.08
C TYR A 164 3.40 8.39 1.31
N THR A 165 4.36 8.24 2.22
CA THR A 165 4.29 8.79 3.58
C THR A 165 4.13 10.31 3.57
N VAL A 166 4.94 11.02 2.78
CA VAL A 166 4.87 12.48 2.66
C VAL A 166 3.53 12.93 2.08
N SER A 167 3.00 12.22 1.08
CA SER A 167 1.70 12.53 0.49
C SER A 167 0.56 12.40 1.49
N GLY A 168 0.60 11.38 2.35
CA GLY A 168 -0.37 11.17 3.42
C GLY A 168 -0.39 12.27 4.47
N VAL A 169 0.67 13.08 4.58
CA VAL A 169 0.72 14.21 5.51
C VAL A 169 0.39 15.54 4.82
N LEU A 170 0.93 15.77 3.62
CA LEU A 170 0.84 17.07 2.95
C LEU A 170 -0.45 17.28 2.15
N VAL A 171 -1.04 16.21 1.63
CA VAL A 171 -2.19 16.31 0.72
C VAL A 171 -3.54 16.46 1.45
N PRO A 172 -3.78 15.83 2.62
CA PRO A 172 -5.03 15.98 3.36
C PRO A 172 -5.50 17.41 3.62
N PRO A 173 -4.66 18.35 4.10
CA PRO A 173 -5.11 19.72 4.37
C PRO A 173 -5.57 20.43 3.08
N LEU A 174 -4.91 20.16 1.96
CA LEU A 174 -5.25 20.73 0.66
C LEU A 174 -6.59 20.20 0.16
N LEU A 175 -6.82 18.89 0.29
CA LEU A 175 -8.10 18.27 -0.06
C LEU A 175 -9.23 18.73 0.85
N GLY A 176 -8.95 18.96 2.15
CA GLY A 176 -9.85 19.60 3.09
C GLY A 176 -10.33 20.97 2.58
N GLN A 177 -9.38 21.86 2.27
CA GLN A 177 -9.69 23.18 1.72
C GLN A 177 -10.44 23.12 0.38
N MET A 178 -10.14 22.14 -0.47
CA MET A 178 -10.88 21.93 -1.72
C MET A 178 -12.32 21.49 -1.46
N ALA A 179 -12.53 20.58 -0.50
CA ALA A 179 -13.86 20.11 -0.13
C ALA A 179 -14.71 21.20 0.52
N ASP A 180 -14.10 22.12 1.27
CA ASP A 180 -14.81 23.26 1.84
C ASP A 180 -15.29 24.25 0.76
N ARG A 181 -14.56 24.35 -0.37
CA ARG A 181 -14.93 25.25 -1.49
C ARG A 181 -15.87 24.62 -2.51
N VAL A 182 -15.59 23.38 -2.94
CA VAL A 182 -16.32 22.67 -4.00
C VAL A 182 -17.49 21.87 -3.42
N GLY A 183 -17.44 21.55 -2.13
CA GLY A 183 -18.34 20.63 -1.44
C GLY A 183 -17.72 19.24 -1.26
N ARG A 184 -18.00 18.61 -0.13
CA ARG A 184 -17.44 17.28 0.23
C ARG A 184 -17.85 16.17 -0.74
N ARG A 185 -19.13 16.13 -1.16
CA ARG A 185 -19.67 15.09 -2.05
C ARG A 185 -18.95 15.00 -3.41
N PRO A 186 -18.84 16.09 -4.20
CA PRO A 186 -18.13 16.03 -5.48
C PRO A 186 -16.65 15.65 -5.31
N VAL A 187 -15.97 16.13 -4.25
CA VAL A 187 -14.58 15.73 -3.98
C VAL A 187 -14.46 14.23 -3.76
N VAL A 188 -15.32 13.63 -2.94
CA VAL A 188 -15.34 12.17 -2.72
C VAL A 188 -15.58 11.40 -4.03
N PHE A 189 -16.57 11.81 -4.84
CA PHE A 189 -16.82 11.16 -6.13
C PHE A 189 -15.62 11.26 -7.07
N THR A 190 -14.99 12.44 -7.17
CA THR A 190 -13.79 12.60 -8.00
C THR A 190 -12.63 11.75 -7.50
N ALA A 191 -12.40 11.68 -6.18
CA ALA A 191 -11.36 10.84 -5.60
C ALA A 191 -11.61 9.35 -5.91
N LEU A 192 -12.85 8.87 -5.82
CA LEU A 192 -13.18 7.49 -6.19
C LEU A 192 -12.89 7.19 -7.67
N LEU A 193 -13.25 8.09 -8.57
CA LEU A 193 -12.96 7.93 -10.00
C LEU A 193 -11.45 7.91 -10.28
N VAL A 194 -10.69 8.80 -9.64
CA VAL A 194 -9.22 8.84 -9.75
C VAL A 194 -8.60 7.57 -9.17
N ALA A 195 -9.08 7.08 -8.02
CA ALA A 195 -8.62 5.83 -7.43
C ALA A 195 -8.84 4.66 -8.38
N MET A 196 -10.05 4.50 -8.93
CA MET A 196 -10.38 3.41 -9.86
C MET A 196 -9.52 3.46 -11.12
N GLY A 197 -9.37 4.65 -11.74
CA GLY A 197 -8.53 4.82 -12.92
C GLY A 197 -7.06 4.52 -12.62
N SER A 198 -6.56 4.97 -11.47
CA SER A 198 -5.17 4.77 -11.07
C SER A 198 -4.87 3.32 -10.73
N VAL A 199 -5.80 2.56 -10.15
CA VAL A 199 -5.66 1.10 -9.97
C VAL A 199 -5.47 0.41 -11.31
N PHE A 200 -6.30 0.74 -12.31
CA PHE A 200 -6.17 0.15 -13.65
C PHE A 200 -4.79 0.47 -14.26
N VAL A 201 -4.35 1.72 -14.18
CA VAL A 201 -3.03 2.14 -14.67
C VAL A 201 -1.90 1.43 -13.93
N ALA A 202 -1.98 1.30 -12.60
CA ALA A 202 -0.97 0.60 -11.80
C ALA A 202 -0.85 -0.88 -12.19
N THR A 203 -1.98 -1.56 -12.42
CA THR A 203 -1.98 -2.97 -12.84
C THR A 203 -1.41 -3.18 -14.25
N ALA A 204 -1.64 -2.23 -15.16
CA ALA A 204 -1.14 -2.28 -16.53
C ALA A 204 0.24 -1.60 -16.71
N ALA A 205 0.91 -1.22 -15.61
CA ALA A 205 2.15 -0.48 -15.69
C ALA A 205 3.33 -1.36 -16.14
N ASP A 206 3.92 -0.99 -17.28
CA ASP A 206 5.18 -1.55 -17.78
C ASP A 206 6.40 -0.85 -17.15
N SER A 207 6.30 0.46 -16.90
CA SER A 207 7.39 1.24 -16.32
C SER A 207 7.23 1.40 -14.79
N PHE A 208 8.36 1.37 -14.07
CA PHE A 208 8.39 1.59 -12.63
C PHE A 208 7.83 2.97 -12.26
N THR A 209 8.17 4.01 -13.03
CA THR A 209 7.68 5.38 -12.79
C THR A 209 6.17 5.47 -12.93
N THR A 210 5.58 4.85 -13.95
CA THR A 210 4.11 4.82 -14.12
C THR A 210 3.45 4.10 -12.95
N PHE A 211 4.03 2.98 -12.50
CA PHE A 211 3.55 2.26 -11.33
C PHE A 211 3.55 3.14 -10.08
N VAL A 212 4.67 3.81 -9.77
CA VAL A 212 4.80 4.68 -8.59
C VAL A 212 3.83 5.86 -8.65
N LEU A 213 3.70 6.53 -9.80
CA LEU A 213 2.77 7.64 -9.96
C LEU A 213 1.31 7.22 -9.78
N ALA A 214 0.93 6.07 -10.35
CA ALA A 214 -0.40 5.53 -10.20
C ALA A 214 -0.70 5.16 -8.74
N ASN A 215 0.23 4.49 -8.05
CA ASN A 215 0.08 4.16 -6.64
C ASN A 215 0.03 5.41 -5.74
N LEU A 216 0.79 6.46 -6.06
CA LEU A 216 0.70 7.74 -5.36
C LEU A 216 -0.70 8.35 -5.48
N LEU A 217 -1.32 8.29 -6.67
CA LEU A 217 -2.68 8.76 -6.88
C LEU A 217 -3.71 7.89 -6.15
N ILE A 218 -3.51 6.57 -6.08
CA ILE A 218 -4.35 5.66 -5.28
C ILE A 218 -4.28 6.04 -3.81
N ALA A 219 -3.08 6.24 -3.27
CA ALA A 219 -2.88 6.62 -1.87
C ALA A 219 -3.57 7.96 -1.55
N ILE A 220 -3.30 9.00 -2.34
CA ILE A 220 -3.93 10.33 -2.18
C ILE A 220 -5.46 10.24 -2.22
N SER A 221 -6.00 9.51 -3.19
CA SER A 221 -7.44 9.37 -3.36
C SER A 221 -8.09 8.56 -2.22
N GLY A 222 -7.41 7.52 -1.75
CA GLY A 222 -7.84 6.73 -0.60
C GLY A 222 -7.92 7.55 0.68
N GLU A 223 -6.89 8.35 0.96
CA GLU A 223 -6.88 9.29 2.09
C GLU A 223 -8.01 10.32 1.98
N ALA A 224 -8.24 10.86 0.77
CA ALA A 224 -9.34 11.78 0.51
C ALA A 224 -10.70 11.19 0.93
N VAL A 225 -10.97 9.96 0.49
CA VAL A 225 -12.22 9.26 0.79
C VAL A 225 -12.31 8.99 2.31
N HIS A 226 -11.23 8.52 2.92
CA HIS A 226 -11.19 8.22 4.35
C HIS A 226 -11.49 9.45 5.22
N ILE A 227 -10.80 10.56 4.98
CA ILE A 227 -10.96 11.80 5.75
C ILE A 227 -12.36 12.39 5.54
N MET A 228 -12.82 12.49 4.29
CA MET A 228 -14.13 13.08 4.01
C MET A 228 -15.27 12.24 4.58
N THR A 229 -15.19 10.91 4.51
CA THR A 229 -16.20 10.03 5.12
C THR A 229 -16.17 10.15 6.64
N SER A 230 -15.00 10.30 7.24
CA SER A 230 -14.85 10.50 8.68
C SER A 230 -15.43 11.84 9.12
N ILE A 231 -15.22 12.92 8.36
CA ILE A 231 -15.79 14.23 8.70
C ILE A 231 -17.32 14.22 8.55
N LEU A 232 -17.85 13.55 7.51
CA LEU A 232 -19.29 13.39 7.34
C LEU A 232 -19.97 12.60 8.48
N LEU A 233 -19.21 11.83 9.28
CA LEU A 233 -19.75 11.19 10.49
C LEU A 233 -19.97 12.19 11.63
N PHE A 234 -19.17 13.27 11.68
CA PHE A 234 -19.22 14.28 12.74
C PHE A 234 -20.08 15.50 12.38
N GLU A 235 -20.53 15.62 11.13
CA GLU A 235 -21.54 16.60 10.67
C GLU A 235 -22.97 16.06 10.86
#